data_AF-A0A1X3DI87-F1
#
_entry.id   AF-A0A1X3DI87-F1
#
_cell.length_a   1.000
_cell.length_b   1.000
_cell.length_c   1.000
_cell.angle_alpha   90.00
_cell.angle_beta   90.00
_cell.angle_gamma   90.00
#
_symmetry.space_group_name_H-M   'P 1'
#
loop_
_entity.id
_entity.type
_entity.pdbx_description
1 polymer ?
#
loop_
_entity_poly.entity_id
_entity_poly.type
_entity_poly.pdbx_seq_one_letter_code
_entity_poly.pdbx_strand_id
1 'polypeptide(L)'
;MDFYTSNQDRCLLIHSEQAQRTTKKYLKQISRHIEAPWQIKKNKPAKLLTQSTESNSTSSSNASRHDIQKGLTTFLADLLIDKNSEAMKLYEKLQQNATLPLKPASDSTNSSREKILWAWQAILHQRQEQLQLITNNLTGKNNLEILSEQLQQTEKQLEAACTSHRQAEQKLKQAETLTSEYKQKIEAALQTQAQLEREKSSLKEKQTQLEREKSNLKEKIDSFTAKSDAAQKDILRLQNTQSTLEEENALLLEQLHLVQEKLEETHLEKQRLAARPVYYGAAERVKNELPYQLGATMIYCSKSIGGCFKMPFALIRTTKLTAKRQKEQAQELPPVHFYNDAADINRVHKHLSYQLGQSFLVCVRNPLKWIFTPFVLANTARQFKRNKNKVAV
;
A
#
# COMPACT_ATOMS: atom_id res chain seq x y z
N MET A 1 68.28 -98.57 64.63
CA MET A 1 67.23 -99.21 65.46
C MET A 1 67.35 -98.85 66.93
N ASP A 2 68.56 -98.51 67.38
CA ASP A 2 68.96 -98.32 68.78
C ASP A 2 68.15 -97.23 69.51
N PHE A 3 67.72 -96.19 68.79
CA PHE A 3 66.90 -95.12 69.37
C PHE A 3 65.45 -95.56 69.68
N TYR A 4 64.83 -96.36 68.80
CA TYR A 4 63.47 -96.88 69.02
C TYR A 4 63.46 -97.95 70.11
N THR A 5 64.43 -98.86 70.12
CA THR A 5 64.52 -99.92 71.13
C THR A 5 64.72 -99.37 72.54
N SER A 6 65.39 -98.22 72.68
CA SER A 6 65.60 -97.55 73.96
C SER A 6 64.42 -96.65 74.41
N ASN A 7 63.51 -96.28 73.50
CA ASN A 7 62.42 -95.33 73.76
C ASN A 7 61.07 -95.83 73.23
N GLN A 8 60.66 -97.03 73.64
CA GLN A 8 59.43 -97.66 73.15
C GLN A 8 58.15 -96.86 73.50
N ASP A 9 58.16 -96.11 74.60
CA ASP A 9 56.95 -95.42 75.10
C ASP A 9 56.66 -94.08 74.39
N ARG A 10 57.62 -93.55 73.62
CA ARG A 10 57.53 -92.21 72.99
C ARG A 10 57.58 -92.23 71.46
N CYS A 11 57.89 -93.37 70.85
CA CYS A 11 58.01 -93.52 69.41
C CYS A 11 57.00 -94.54 68.90
N LEU A 12 56.26 -94.20 67.83
CA LEU A 12 55.29 -95.10 67.22
C LEU A 12 55.81 -95.56 65.86
N LEU A 13 56.07 -96.87 65.74
CA LEU A 13 56.49 -97.46 64.47
C LEU A 13 55.23 -97.94 63.71
N ILE A 14 54.93 -97.30 62.58
CA ILE A 14 53.70 -97.53 61.81
C ILE A 14 54.05 -97.82 60.34
N HIS A 15 53.39 -98.81 59.74
CA HIS A 15 53.45 -99.06 58.30
C HIS A 15 52.70 -97.95 57.52
N SER A 16 53.28 -97.42 56.45
CA SER A 16 52.74 -96.27 55.68
C SER A 16 51.30 -96.47 55.22
N GLU A 17 50.95 -97.69 54.80
CA GLU A 17 49.60 -98.04 54.38
C GLU A 17 48.61 -98.13 55.55
N GLN A 18 49.06 -98.59 56.72
CA GLN A 18 48.25 -98.58 57.93
C GLN A 18 47.95 -97.14 58.34
N ALA A 19 48.93 -96.23 58.22
CA ALA A 19 48.74 -94.81 58.49
C ALA A 19 47.70 -94.18 57.55
N GLN A 20 47.62 -94.59 56.28
CA GLN A 20 46.56 -94.13 55.35
C GLN A 20 45.18 -94.72 55.67
N ARG A 21 45.08 -95.99 56.08
CA ARG A 21 43.79 -96.63 56.43
C ARG A 21 43.24 -96.16 57.78
N THR A 22 44.14 -95.91 58.74
CA THR A 22 43.79 -95.59 60.12
C THR A 22 44.03 -94.12 60.48
N THR A 23 44.36 -93.24 59.53
CA THR A 23 44.64 -91.80 59.77
C THR A 23 43.50 -91.14 60.54
N LYS A 24 42.24 -91.49 60.27
CA LYS A 24 41.06 -90.97 60.98
C LYS A 24 40.99 -91.43 62.46
N LYS A 25 41.44 -92.65 62.78
CA LYS A 25 41.48 -93.17 64.16
C LYS A 25 42.69 -92.63 64.92
N TYR A 26 43.85 -92.52 64.27
CA TYR A 26 45.07 -91.98 64.88
C TYR A 26 45.02 -90.48 65.11
N LEU A 27 44.44 -89.68 64.20
CA LEU A 27 44.21 -88.25 64.45
C LEU A 27 43.39 -88.03 65.73
N LYS A 28 42.42 -88.90 66.02
CA LYS A 28 41.64 -88.87 67.28
C LYS A 28 42.43 -89.26 68.53
N GLN A 29 43.48 -90.05 68.39
CA GLN A 29 44.31 -90.53 69.50
C GLN A 29 45.46 -89.55 69.78
N ILE A 30 46.04 -88.98 68.73
CA ILE A 30 47.01 -87.88 68.80
C ILE A 30 46.35 -86.60 69.32
N SER A 31 45.10 -86.31 68.92
CA SER A 31 44.36 -85.15 69.46
C SER A 31 44.02 -85.27 70.95
N ARG A 32 44.13 -86.45 71.57
CA ARG A 32 43.94 -86.62 73.02
C ARG A 32 45.21 -86.34 73.81
N HIS A 33 46.38 -86.46 73.19
CA HIS A 33 47.67 -86.21 73.84
C HIS A 33 48.26 -84.83 73.50
N ILE A 34 47.69 -84.13 72.51
CA ILE A 34 48.04 -82.76 72.18
C ILE A 34 46.84 -81.89 72.58
N GLU A 35 46.92 -81.20 73.71
CA GLU A 35 45.96 -80.17 74.15
C GLU A 35 46.00 -78.93 73.24
N ALA A 36 45.65 -79.08 71.97
CA ALA A 36 45.50 -77.97 71.03
C ALA A 36 44.30 -78.22 70.10
N PRO A 37 43.29 -77.33 70.07
CA PRO A 37 42.14 -77.49 69.19
C PRO A 37 42.51 -77.18 67.74
N TRP A 38 42.78 -78.23 66.95
CA TRP A 38 42.93 -78.12 65.50
C TRP A 38 41.58 -77.87 64.83
N GLN A 39 41.26 -76.61 64.54
CA GLN A 39 40.07 -76.26 63.75
C GLN A 39 40.36 -76.39 62.26
N ILE A 40 39.81 -77.46 61.66
CA ILE A 40 39.69 -77.60 60.21
C ILE A 40 38.65 -76.57 59.73
N LYS A 41 39.11 -75.42 59.20
CA LYS A 41 38.24 -74.49 58.47
C LYS A 41 37.62 -75.24 57.29
N LYS A 42 36.29 -75.39 57.31
CA LYS A 42 35.53 -75.81 56.14
C LYS A 42 35.59 -74.69 55.10
N ASN A 43 36.47 -74.82 54.11
CA ASN A 43 36.38 -74.03 52.90
C ASN A 43 35.08 -74.41 52.18
N LYS A 44 34.21 -73.43 51.95
CA LYS A 44 33.10 -73.55 50.98
C LYS A 44 33.71 -73.93 49.63
N PRO A 45 33.28 -75.01 48.97
CA PRO A 45 33.69 -75.23 47.60
C PRO A 45 33.10 -74.12 46.72
N ALA A 46 33.98 -73.51 45.95
CA ALA A 46 33.68 -72.49 44.96
C ALA A 46 32.58 -72.98 44.00
N LYS A 47 31.70 -72.05 43.62
CA LYS A 47 30.69 -72.22 42.58
C LYS A 47 31.43 -72.44 41.25
N LEU A 48 31.60 -73.72 40.89
CA LEU A 48 32.16 -74.13 39.61
C LEU A 48 31.15 -73.77 38.53
N LEU A 49 31.58 -72.91 37.62
CA LEU A 49 30.90 -72.52 36.40
C LEU A 49 30.67 -73.78 35.56
N THR A 50 29.41 -74.18 35.37
CA THR A 50 29.04 -75.16 34.35
C THR A 50 29.13 -74.48 33.00
N GLN A 51 30.31 -74.55 32.38
CA GLN A 51 30.44 -74.50 30.93
C GLN A 51 29.96 -75.84 30.38
N SER A 52 28.93 -75.78 29.55
CA SER A 52 28.51 -76.83 28.64
C SER A 52 29.61 -77.04 27.61
N THR A 53 30.39 -78.11 27.79
CA THR A 53 31.17 -78.73 26.72
C THR A 53 30.34 -79.86 26.11
N GLU A 54 29.85 -79.61 24.90
CA GLU A 54 29.62 -80.67 23.94
C GLU A 54 30.96 -81.36 23.70
N SER A 55 31.04 -82.66 23.99
CA SER A 55 32.14 -83.50 23.51
C SER A 55 31.57 -84.82 23.03
N ASN A 56 31.69 -84.98 21.70
CA ASN A 56 31.41 -86.20 20.99
C ASN A 56 32.33 -87.32 21.49
N SER A 57 31.70 -88.49 21.59
CA SER A 57 32.29 -89.82 21.66
C SER A 57 33.57 -89.97 20.83
N THR A 58 34.58 -90.64 21.39
CA THR A 58 35.13 -91.89 20.84
C THR A 58 36.08 -92.53 21.86
N SER A 59 35.66 -93.65 22.41
CA SER A 59 36.43 -94.57 23.23
C SER A 59 36.87 -95.75 22.33
N SER A 60 38.17 -96.02 22.22
CA SER A 60 38.64 -97.38 21.89
C SER A 60 40.13 -97.56 22.20
N SER A 61 40.49 -98.80 22.58
CA SER A 61 41.83 -99.42 22.47
C SER A 61 42.87 -99.39 23.61
N ASN A 62 42.51 -99.15 24.87
CA ASN A 62 43.48 -99.30 25.99
C ASN A 62 43.43 -100.67 26.74
N ALA A 63 42.59 -101.62 26.32
CA ALA A 63 42.42 -102.90 27.04
C ALA A 63 43.60 -103.88 26.88
N SER A 64 44.36 -103.83 25.78
CA SER A 64 45.40 -104.85 25.48
C SER A 64 46.74 -104.64 26.20
N ARG A 65 47.04 -103.42 26.65
CA ARG A 65 48.37 -103.09 27.24
C ARG A 65 48.49 -103.46 28.72
N HIS A 66 47.35 -103.61 29.39
CA HIS A 66 47.28 -103.87 30.83
C HIS A 66 47.66 -105.31 31.21
N ASP A 67 47.48 -106.29 30.33
CA ASP A 67 47.77 -107.70 30.64
C ASP A 67 49.26 -108.07 30.45
N ILE A 68 49.96 -107.44 29.50
CA ILE A 68 51.41 -107.65 29.31
C ILE A 68 52.21 -107.05 30.48
N GLN A 69 51.77 -105.89 30.99
CA GLN A 69 52.37 -105.27 32.17
C GLN A 69 52.25 -106.19 33.39
N LYS A 70 51.11 -106.83 33.63
CA LYS A 70 50.95 -107.76 34.76
C LYS A 70 51.94 -108.94 34.71
N GLY A 71 52.19 -109.52 33.53
CA GLY A 71 53.13 -110.63 33.37
C GLY A 71 54.60 -110.25 33.66
N LEU A 72 55.08 -109.13 33.11
CA LEU A 72 56.44 -108.63 33.38
C LEU A 72 56.65 -108.34 34.88
N THR A 73 55.58 -107.88 35.54
CA THR A 73 55.64 -107.47 36.95
C THR A 73 55.71 -108.64 37.89
N THR A 74 55.04 -109.74 37.55
CA THR A 74 55.15 -111.00 38.29
C THR A 74 56.57 -111.56 38.25
N PHE A 75 57.26 -111.42 37.11
CA PHE A 75 58.64 -111.89 36.96
C PHE A 75 59.66 -111.03 37.71
N LEU A 76 59.53 -109.71 37.63
CA LEU A 76 60.42 -108.80 38.37
C LEU A 76 60.22 -108.89 39.88
N ALA A 77 58.99 -109.15 40.34
CA ALA A 77 58.70 -109.40 41.74
C ALA A 77 59.41 -110.68 42.25
N ASP A 78 59.39 -111.79 41.50
CA ASP A 78 60.06 -113.04 41.89
C ASP A 78 61.60 -112.87 41.98
N LEU A 79 62.20 -112.15 41.04
CA LEU A 79 63.66 -111.90 41.02
C LEU A 79 64.11 -111.02 42.20
N LEU A 80 63.25 -110.11 42.68
CA LEU A 80 63.52 -109.27 43.85
C LEU A 80 63.40 -110.02 45.18
N ILE A 81 62.57 -111.07 45.26
CA ILE A 81 62.41 -111.92 46.45
C ILE A 81 63.66 -112.76 46.68
N ASP A 82 64.17 -113.41 45.62
CA ASP A 82 65.33 -114.29 45.71
C ASP A 82 66.61 -113.55 46.12
N LYS A 83 66.79 -112.33 45.61
CA LYS A 83 68.00 -111.54 45.90
C LYS A 83 67.99 -110.88 47.27
N ASN A 84 66.83 -110.60 47.85
CA ASN A 84 66.70 -109.80 49.07
C ASN A 84 65.95 -110.52 50.19
N SER A 85 66.27 -111.81 50.40
CA SER A 85 65.70 -112.58 51.53
C SER A 85 66.04 -111.98 52.90
N GLU A 86 67.20 -111.33 53.04
CA GLU A 86 67.59 -110.63 54.27
C GLU A 86 66.72 -109.42 54.58
N ALA A 87 66.31 -108.67 53.55
CA ALA A 87 65.42 -107.52 53.71
C ALA A 87 64.03 -107.96 54.19
N MET A 88 63.57 -109.14 53.76
CA MET A 88 62.32 -109.74 54.25
C MET A 88 62.42 -110.18 55.72
N LYS A 89 63.54 -110.77 56.14
CA LYS A 89 63.78 -111.12 57.55
C LYS A 89 63.85 -109.87 58.44
N LEU A 90 64.46 -108.79 57.95
CA LEU A 90 64.50 -107.50 58.65
C LEU A 90 63.12 -106.84 58.72
N TYR A 91 62.35 -106.88 57.63
CA TYR A 91 60.97 -106.39 57.60
C TYR A 91 60.08 -107.16 58.58
N GLU A 92 60.21 -108.48 58.63
CA GLU A 92 59.47 -109.32 59.57
C GLU A 92 59.85 -109.05 61.03
N LYS A 93 61.15 -108.91 61.33
CA LYS A 93 61.63 -108.44 62.64
C LYS A 93 61.09 -107.05 63.00
N LEU A 94 61.02 -106.16 62.03
CA LEU A 94 60.50 -104.81 62.22
C LEU A 94 59.00 -104.79 62.49
N GLN A 95 58.26 -105.64 61.78
CA GLN A 95 56.84 -105.77 61.95
C GLN A 95 56.49 -106.43 63.27
N GLN A 96 57.29 -107.39 63.75
CA GLN A 96 57.14 -107.97 65.10
C GLN A 96 57.36 -106.93 66.20
N ASN A 97 58.31 -106.01 66.03
CA ASN A 97 58.62 -104.95 67.00
C ASN A 97 57.79 -103.66 66.82
N ALA A 98 56.90 -103.61 65.83
CA ALA A 98 56.08 -102.43 65.58
C ALA A 98 54.97 -102.32 66.64
N THR A 99 54.78 -101.11 67.18
CA THR A 99 53.71 -100.81 68.16
C THR A 99 52.31 -101.10 67.62
N LEU A 100 52.15 -101.05 66.29
CA LEU A 100 50.96 -101.56 65.61
C LEU A 100 51.38 -102.42 64.40
N PRO A 101 51.54 -103.74 64.58
CA PRO A 101 51.87 -104.63 63.48
C PRO A 101 50.67 -104.69 62.51
N LEU A 102 50.94 -104.73 61.20
CA LEU A 102 49.91 -105.01 60.20
C LEU A 102 49.42 -106.45 60.48
N LYS A 103 48.32 -106.63 61.22
CA LYS A 103 47.69 -107.93 61.46
C LYS A 103 47.09 -108.41 60.13
N PRO A 104 47.60 -109.49 59.50
CA PRO A 104 46.93 -110.09 58.36
C PRO A 104 45.73 -110.90 58.88
N ALA A 105 44.59 -110.79 58.20
CA ALA A 105 43.43 -111.62 58.52
C ALA A 105 43.77 -113.10 58.31
N SER A 106 43.35 -113.96 59.25
CA SER A 106 43.53 -115.40 59.22
C SER A 106 42.76 -116.02 58.05
N ASP A 107 43.47 -116.45 57.01
CA ASP A 107 43.58 -117.86 56.63
C ASP A 107 44.41 -118.00 55.34
N SER A 108 45.26 -119.03 55.34
CA SER A 108 46.04 -119.57 54.24
C SER A 108 47.26 -118.78 53.72
N THR A 109 48.38 -119.50 53.76
CA THR A 109 49.65 -119.35 53.07
C THR A 109 49.51 -118.91 51.60
N ASN A 110 49.56 -117.61 51.33
CA ASN A 110 49.79 -117.09 49.98
C ASN A 110 50.89 -116.00 49.96
N SER A 111 51.74 -116.17 48.95
CA SER A 111 53.15 -115.79 48.81
C SER A 111 53.47 -114.29 48.91
N SER A 112 54.68 -113.97 49.39
CA SER A 112 55.36 -112.66 49.33
C SER A 112 55.21 -111.92 47.99
N ARG A 113 54.91 -112.67 46.91
CA ARG A 113 54.60 -112.23 45.55
C ARG A 113 53.48 -111.19 45.44
N GLU A 114 52.35 -111.37 46.12
CA GLU A 114 51.18 -110.48 45.98
C GLU A 114 51.41 -109.12 46.65
N LYS A 115 52.15 -109.09 47.77
CA LYS A 115 52.48 -107.86 48.50
C LYS A 115 53.42 -106.96 47.68
N ILE A 116 54.38 -107.56 46.98
CA ILE A 116 55.35 -106.83 46.14
C ILE A 116 54.69 -106.30 44.87
N LEU A 117 53.81 -107.09 44.26
CA LEU A 117 53.00 -106.62 43.12
C LEU A 117 52.14 -105.43 43.51
N TRP A 118 51.49 -105.47 44.67
CA TRP A 118 50.70 -104.36 45.17
C TRP A 118 51.55 -103.10 45.41
N ALA A 119 52.74 -103.23 46.01
CA ALA A 119 53.64 -102.11 46.25
C ALA A 119 54.18 -101.49 44.93
N TRP A 120 54.52 -102.31 43.94
CA TRP A 120 54.98 -101.83 42.64
C TRP A 120 53.84 -101.17 41.85
N GLN A 121 52.64 -101.73 41.93
CA GLN A 121 51.44 -101.15 41.34
C GLN A 121 51.08 -99.79 41.98
N ALA A 122 51.33 -99.62 43.27
CA ALA A 122 51.18 -98.34 43.97
C ALA A 122 52.20 -97.28 43.49
N ILE A 123 53.46 -97.66 43.23
CA ILE A 123 54.49 -96.74 42.70
C ILE A 123 54.15 -96.29 41.27
N LEU A 124 53.66 -97.21 40.43
CA LEU A 124 53.19 -96.84 39.09
C LEU A 124 52.00 -95.88 39.14
N HIS A 125 51.04 -96.12 40.03
CA HIS A 125 49.90 -95.23 40.24
C HIS A 125 50.36 -93.82 40.63
N GLN A 126 51.30 -93.72 41.58
CA GLN A 126 51.88 -92.44 42.00
C GLN A 126 52.56 -91.69 40.84
N ARG A 127 53.29 -92.40 39.98
CA ARG A 127 53.94 -91.78 38.82
C ARG A 127 52.92 -91.29 37.79
N GLN A 128 51.81 -91.99 37.63
CA GLN A 128 50.71 -91.58 36.76
C GLN A 128 50.00 -90.33 37.29
N GLU A 129 49.77 -90.23 38.59
CA GLU A 129 49.23 -89.03 39.24
C GLU A 129 50.14 -87.81 39.04
N GLN A 130 51.46 -87.99 39.16
CA GLN A 130 52.43 -86.90 38.90
C GLN A 130 52.36 -86.40 37.46
N LEU A 131 52.24 -87.31 36.49
CA LEU A 131 52.09 -86.93 35.08
C LEU A 131 50.77 -86.18 34.85
N GLN A 132 49.67 -86.62 35.48
CA GLN A 132 48.39 -85.90 35.41
C GLN A 132 48.48 -84.49 36.01
N LEU A 133 49.20 -84.31 37.12
CA LEU A 133 49.42 -82.99 37.71
C LEU A 133 50.26 -82.09 36.78
N ILE A 134 51.27 -82.64 36.11
CA ILE A 134 52.08 -81.89 35.13
C ILE A 134 51.22 -81.48 33.93
N THR A 135 50.40 -82.38 33.37
CA THR A 135 49.50 -82.05 32.26
C THR A 135 48.43 -81.03 32.66
N ASN A 136 47.90 -81.12 33.88
CA ASN A 136 46.91 -80.17 34.39
C ASN A 136 47.53 -78.78 34.60
N ASN A 137 48.79 -78.70 35.04
CA ASN A 137 49.49 -77.43 35.16
C ASN A 137 49.83 -76.81 33.79
N LEU A 138 50.19 -77.63 32.80
CA LEU A 138 50.45 -77.15 31.43
C LEU A 138 49.18 -76.66 30.75
N THR A 139 48.08 -77.41 30.85
CA THR A 139 46.76 -76.97 30.33
C THR A 139 46.26 -75.72 31.06
N GLY A 140 46.47 -75.62 32.38
CA GLY A 140 46.18 -74.41 33.14
C GLY A 140 47.00 -73.20 32.69
N LYS A 141 48.29 -73.37 32.38
CA LYS A 141 49.13 -72.31 31.81
C LYS A 141 48.66 -71.87 30.42
N ASN A 142 48.34 -72.81 29.53
CA ASN A 142 47.82 -72.50 28.20
C ASN A 142 46.47 -71.76 28.26
N ASN A 143 45.59 -72.15 29.19
CA ASN A 143 44.31 -71.46 29.40
C ASN A 143 44.48 -70.05 29.96
N LEU A 144 45.47 -69.83 30.85
CA LEU A 144 45.81 -68.49 31.35
C LEU A 144 46.34 -67.59 30.24
N GLU A 145 47.12 -68.13 29.32
CA GLU A 145 47.66 -67.40 28.17
C GLU A 145 46.54 -66.98 27.20
N ILE A 146 45.62 -67.89 26.87
CA ILE A 146 44.41 -67.59 26.07
C ILE A 146 43.53 -66.53 26.75
N LEU A 147 43.33 -66.63 28.07
CA LEU A 147 42.55 -65.65 28.83
C LEU A 147 43.22 -64.27 28.81
N SER A 148 44.56 -64.22 28.84
CA SER A 148 45.32 -62.98 28.75
C SER A 148 45.25 -62.33 27.37
N GLU A 149 45.28 -63.11 26.29
CA GLU A 149 45.06 -62.63 24.92
C GLU A 149 43.64 -62.09 24.73
N GLN A 150 42.63 -62.79 25.27
CA GLN A 150 41.26 -62.30 25.25
C GLN A 150 41.11 -60.98 26.00
N LEU A 151 41.72 -60.85 27.18
CA LEU A 151 41.74 -59.60 27.95
C LEU A 151 42.36 -58.46 27.13
N GLN A 152 43.55 -58.65 26.57
CA GLN A 152 44.21 -57.65 25.73
C GLN A 152 43.36 -57.28 24.50
N GLN A 153 42.69 -58.25 23.88
CA GLN A 153 41.81 -57.98 22.74
C GLN A 153 40.59 -57.16 23.17
N THR A 154 39.99 -57.45 24.33
CA THR A 154 38.88 -56.65 24.87
C THR A 154 39.32 -55.25 25.28
N GLU A 155 40.50 -55.09 25.87
CA GLU A 155 41.07 -53.77 26.21
C GLU A 155 41.26 -52.94 24.94
N LYS A 156 41.85 -53.54 23.89
CA LYS A 156 42.03 -52.88 22.59
C LYS A 156 40.69 -52.50 21.93
N GLN A 157 39.67 -53.36 22.04
CA GLN A 157 38.33 -53.04 21.55
C GLN A 157 37.68 -51.92 22.35
N LEU A 158 37.87 -51.89 23.67
CA LEU A 158 37.33 -50.86 24.55
C LEU A 158 38.02 -49.51 24.30
N GLU A 159 39.32 -49.50 24.07
CA GLU A 159 40.06 -48.31 23.64
C GLU A 159 39.57 -47.78 22.28
N ALA A 160 39.34 -48.67 21.31
CA ALA A 160 38.75 -48.31 20.02
C ALA A 160 37.33 -47.74 20.18
N ALA A 161 36.50 -48.33 21.05
CA ALA A 161 35.18 -47.82 21.36
C ALA A 161 35.24 -46.43 22.02
N CYS A 162 36.12 -46.24 23.01
CA CYS A 162 36.32 -44.96 23.71
C CYS A 162 36.78 -43.84 22.76
N THR A 163 37.71 -44.13 21.85
CA THR A 163 38.15 -43.15 20.84
C THR A 163 37.02 -42.79 19.87
N SER A 164 36.22 -43.77 19.42
CA SER A 164 35.06 -43.51 18.57
C SER A 164 33.97 -42.68 19.28
N HIS A 165 33.72 -42.94 20.57
CA HIS A 165 32.79 -42.17 21.38
C HIS A 165 33.25 -40.73 21.54
N ARG A 166 34.54 -40.51 21.81
CA ARG A 166 35.11 -39.17 21.92
C ARG A 166 35.00 -38.38 20.61
N GLN A 167 35.18 -39.04 19.46
CA GLN A 167 34.95 -38.42 18.15
C GLN A 167 33.47 -38.08 17.93
N ALA A 168 32.56 -38.96 18.35
CA ALA A 168 31.12 -38.70 18.27
C ALA A 168 30.70 -37.53 19.19
N GLU A 169 31.21 -37.45 20.41
CA GLU A 169 30.98 -36.32 21.32
C GLU A 169 31.51 -35.00 20.76
N GLN A 170 32.68 -35.01 20.12
CA GLN A 170 33.22 -33.82 19.45
C GLN A 170 32.31 -33.35 18.32
N LYS A 171 31.81 -34.27 17.49
CA LYS A 171 30.84 -33.95 16.42
C LYS A 171 29.52 -33.44 16.98
N LEU A 172 29.05 -34.01 18.10
CA LEU A 172 27.84 -33.55 18.79
C LEU A 172 28.02 -32.10 19.26
N LYS A 173 29.14 -31.78 19.91
CA LYS A 173 29.45 -30.41 20.37
C LYS A 173 29.53 -29.43 19.21
N GLN A 174 30.16 -29.81 18.10
CA GLN A 174 30.21 -28.99 16.88
C GLN A 174 28.81 -28.76 16.29
N ALA A 175 27.95 -29.79 16.30
CA ALA A 175 26.57 -29.65 15.85
C ALA A 175 25.77 -28.72 16.78
N GLU A 176 25.93 -28.84 18.09
CA GLU A 176 25.28 -27.97 19.08
C GLU A 176 25.68 -26.50 18.90
N THR A 177 26.97 -26.20 18.73
CA THR A 177 27.44 -24.83 18.46
C THR A 177 26.86 -24.28 17.16
N LEU A 178 26.81 -25.09 16.10
CA LEU A 178 26.19 -24.66 14.85
C LEU A 178 24.68 -24.42 15.02
N THR A 179 23.98 -25.26 15.78
CA THR A 179 22.53 -25.07 16.01
C THR A 179 22.24 -23.79 16.81
N SER A 180 23.08 -23.40 17.76
CA SER A 180 22.90 -22.14 18.49
C SER A 180 23.18 -20.93 17.60
N GLU A 181 24.21 -20.98 16.75
CA GLU A 181 24.47 -19.95 15.74
C GLU A 181 23.31 -19.79 14.76
N TYR A 182 22.74 -20.88 14.26
CA TYR A 182 21.58 -20.82 13.36
C TYR A 182 20.34 -20.27 14.07
N LYS A 183 20.10 -20.63 15.34
CA LYS A 183 19.01 -20.05 16.13
C LYS A 183 19.16 -18.54 16.29
N GLN A 184 20.35 -18.06 16.63
CA GLN A 184 20.63 -16.62 16.72
C GLN A 184 20.43 -15.91 15.38
N LYS A 185 20.86 -16.51 14.26
CA LYS A 185 20.62 -15.96 12.92
C LYS A 185 19.13 -15.90 12.57
N ILE A 186 18.36 -16.91 12.95
CA ILE A 186 16.90 -16.95 12.74
C ILE A 186 16.22 -15.86 13.58
N GLU A 187 16.59 -15.72 14.85
CA GLU A 187 16.05 -14.66 15.72
C GLU A 187 16.37 -13.25 15.20
N ALA A 188 17.61 -13.03 14.75
CA ALA A 188 18.01 -11.78 14.13
C ALA A 188 17.21 -11.49 12.85
N ALA A 189 17.02 -12.50 11.99
CA ALA A 189 16.20 -12.38 10.78
C ALA A 189 14.72 -12.08 11.08
N LEU A 190 14.18 -12.67 12.16
CA LEU A 190 12.80 -12.43 12.58
C LEU A 190 12.62 -11.02 13.15
N GLN A 191 13.62 -10.49 13.87
CA GLN A 191 13.63 -9.10 14.32
C GLN A 191 13.71 -8.11 13.17
N THR A 192 14.55 -8.35 12.16
CA THR A 192 14.64 -7.48 10.98
C THR A 192 13.36 -7.53 10.15
N GLN A 193 12.73 -8.69 10.01
CA GLN A 193 11.42 -8.81 9.36
C GLN A 193 10.34 -8.00 10.10
N ALA A 194 10.28 -8.09 11.44
CA ALA A 194 9.34 -7.31 12.24
C ALA A 194 9.58 -5.79 12.12
N GLN A 195 10.84 -5.34 12.02
CA GLN A 195 11.17 -3.94 11.75
C GLN A 195 10.68 -3.50 10.37
N LEU A 196 10.95 -4.29 9.33
CA LEU A 196 10.47 -4.02 7.97
C LEU A 196 8.95 -3.97 7.87
N GLU A 197 8.23 -4.81 8.62
CA GLU A 197 6.77 -4.79 8.67
C GLU A 197 6.22 -3.50 9.31
N ARG A 198 6.86 -3.01 10.38
CA ARG A 198 6.52 -1.70 11.00
C ARG A 198 6.82 -0.54 10.07
N GLU A 199 7.93 -0.59 9.35
CA GLU A 199 8.26 0.43 8.35
C GLU A 199 7.22 0.43 7.22
N LYS A 200 6.84 -0.75 6.72
CA LYS A 200 5.78 -0.89 5.70
C LYS A 200 4.44 -0.36 6.20
N SER A 201 4.03 -0.63 7.43
CA SER A 201 2.79 -0.10 7.98
C SER A 201 2.84 1.43 8.09
N SER A 202 3.95 1.98 8.59
CA SER A 202 4.13 3.43 8.68
C SER A 202 4.16 4.12 7.31
N LEU A 203 4.75 3.48 6.29
CA LEU A 203 4.75 3.97 4.91
C LEU A 203 3.34 3.93 4.32
N LYS A 204 2.58 2.87 4.57
CA LYS A 204 1.19 2.76 4.12
C LYS A 204 0.32 3.85 4.74
N GLU A 205 0.48 4.13 6.02
CA GLU A 205 -0.21 5.24 6.69
C GLU A 205 0.14 6.59 6.04
N LYS A 206 1.42 6.87 5.84
CA LYS A 206 1.88 8.08 5.13
C LYS A 206 1.31 8.19 3.71
N GLN A 207 1.25 7.07 2.98
CA GLN A 207 0.66 7.02 1.64
C GLN A 207 -0.84 7.36 1.67
N THR A 208 -1.61 6.80 2.61
CA THR A 208 -3.02 7.14 2.77
C THR A 208 -3.22 8.60 3.18
N GLN A 209 -2.33 9.16 4.00
CA GLN A 209 -2.36 10.56 4.38
C GLN A 209 -2.08 11.48 3.18
N LEU A 210 -1.06 11.17 2.39
CA LEU A 210 -0.76 11.88 1.14
C LEU A 210 -1.91 11.80 0.13
N GLU A 211 -2.60 10.65 0.02
CA GLU A 211 -3.78 10.53 -0.84
C GLU A 211 -4.93 11.42 -0.38
N ARG A 212 -5.19 11.51 0.93
CA ARG A 212 -6.19 12.45 1.50
C ARG A 212 -5.80 13.91 1.26
N GLU A 213 -4.53 14.26 1.43
CA GLU A 213 -4.05 15.61 1.15
C GLU A 213 -4.19 15.96 -0.33
N LYS A 214 -3.87 15.01 -1.22
CA LYS A 214 -4.08 15.16 -2.67
C LYS A 214 -5.55 15.33 -3.03
N SER A 215 -6.47 14.56 -2.43
CA SER A 215 -7.90 14.73 -2.68
C SER A 215 -8.40 16.08 -2.20
N ASN A 216 -7.99 16.50 -1.00
CA ASN A 216 -8.35 17.82 -0.45
C ASN A 216 -7.80 18.98 -1.30
N LEU A 217 -6.57 18.86 -1.80
CA LEU A 217 -6.00 19.84 -2.72
C LEU A 217 -6.72 19.85 -4.06
N LYS A 218 -7.10 18.68 -4.58
CA LYS A 218 -7.89 18.58 -5.82
C LYS A 218 -9.25 19.25 -5.69
N GLU A 219 -9.97 19.01 -4.60
CA GLU A 219 -11.25 19.68 -4.32
C GLU A 219 -11.09 21.21 -4.22
N LYS A 220 -10.01 21.68 -3.57
CA LYS A 220 -9.69 23.12 -3.54
C LYS A 220 -9.44 23.66 -4.94
N ILE A 221 -8.65 22.97 -5.76
CA ILE A 221 -8.38 23.35 -7.15
C ILE A 221 -9.70 23.42 -7.92
N ASP A 222 -10.54 22.40 -7.85
CA ASP A 222 -11.85 22.37 -8.54
C ASP A 222 -12.78 23.51 -8.07
N SER A 223 -12.74 23.86 -6.78
CA SER A 223 -13.49 25.00 -6.25
C SER A 223 -12.95 26.35 -6.74
N PHE A 224 -11.64 26.47 -6.94
CA PHE A 224 -11.00 27.67 -7.46
C PHE A 224 -11.19 27.82 -8.97
N THR A 225 -11.12 26.72 -9.74
CA THR A 225 -11.40 26.74 -11.18
C THR A 225 -12.85 27.13 -11.44
N ALA A 226 -13.81 26.56 -10.68
CA ALA A 226 -15.22 26.95 -10.80
C ALA A 226 -15.46 28.45 -10.49
N LYS A 227 -14.78 29.00 -9.48
CA LYS A 227 -14.83 30.44 -9.18
C LYS A 227 -14.19 31.30 -10.27
N SER A 228 -13.07 30.85 -10.83
CA SER A 228 -12.40 31.52 -11.95
C SER A 228 -13.29 31.56 -13.19
N ASP A 229 -13.94 30.44 -13.53
CA ASP A 229 -14.85 30.34 -14.67
C ASP A 229 -16.09 31.23 -14.49
N ALA A 230 -16.63 31.30 -13.26
CA ALA A 230 -17.73 32.20 -12.94
C ALA A 230 -17.32 33.68 -13.12
N ALA A 231 -16.18 34.08 -12.55
CA ALA A 231 -15.65 35.42 -12.70
C ALA A 231 -15.38 35.77 -14.18
N GLN A 232 -14.88 34.81 -14.98
CA GLN A 232 -14.62 35.02 -16.39
C GLN A 232 -15.91 35.20 -17.20
N LYS A 233 -16.98 34.46 -16.88
CA LYS A 233 -18.31 34.68 -17.47
C LYS A 233 -18.88 36.05 -17.12
N ASP A 234 -18.68 36.51 -15.89
CA ASP A 234 -19.14 37.83 -15.45
C ASP A 234 -18.36 38.96 -16.15
N ILE A 235 -17.05 38.80 -16.34
CA ILE A 235 -16.24 39.75 -17.14
C ILE A 235 -16.76 39.83 -18.58
N LEU A 236 -17.04 38.70 -19.22
CA LEU A 236 -17.59 38.67 -20.59
C LEU A 236 -18.96 39.35 -20.66
N ARG A 237 -19.84 39.13 -19.67
CA ARG A 237 -21.13 39.82 -19.57
C ARG A 237 -20.96 41.32 -19.44
N LEU A 238 -20.04 41.76 -18.58
CA LEU A 238 -19.74 43.18 -18.38
C LEU A 238 -19.20 43.83 -19.65
N GLN A 239 -18.30 43.15 -20.37
CA GLN A 239 -17.79 43.63 -21.66
C GLN A 239 -18.91 43.80 -22.69
N ASN A 240 -19.82 42.82 -22.79
CA ASN A 240 -20.97 42.93 -23.69
C ASN A 240 -21.87 44.11 -23.31
N THR A 241 -22.17 44.28 -22.02
CA THR A 241 -22.97 45.45 -21.56
C THR A 241 -22.27 46.77 -21.82
N GLN A 242 -20.94 46.80 -21.72
CA GLN A 242 -20.17 48.00 -22.03
C GLN A 242 -20.24 48.32 -23.53
N SER A 243 -20.08 47.32 -24.40
CA SER A 243 -20.23 47.48 -25.86
C SER A 243 -21.62 48.02 -26.22
N THR A 244 -22.69 47.48 -25.62
CA THR A 244 -24.04 47.96 -25.90
C THR A 244 -24.26 49.40 -25.40
N LEU A 245 -23.69 49.76 -24.24
CA LEU A 245 -23.77 51.13 -23.73
C LEU A 245 -22.96 52.11 -24.59
N GLU A 246 -21.81 51.69 -25.12
CA GLU A 246 -21.01 52.50 -26.04
C GLU A 246 -21.76 52.75 -27.35
N GLU A 247 -22.42 51.73 -27.90
CA GLU A 247 -23.31 51.85 -29.07
C GLU A 247 -24.50 52.79 -28.80
N GLU A 248 -25.18 52.63 -27.66
CA GLU A 248 -26.30 53.51 -27.26
C GLU A 248 -25.84 54.96 -27.07
N ASN A 249 -24.68 55.18 -26.44
CA ASN A 249 -24.12 56.52 -26.26
C ASN A 249 -23.77 57.17 -27.60
N ALA A 250 -23.22 56.40 -28.56
CA ALA A 250 -22.93 56.89 -29.90
C ALA A 250 -24.21 57.30 -30.65
N LEU A 251 -25.25 56.49 -30.56
CA LEU A 251 -26.54 56.77 -31.17
C LEU A 251 -27.22 57.99 -30.54
N LEU A 252 -27.13 58.14 -29.21
CA LEU A 252 -27.67 59.31 -28.52
C LEU A 252 -26.94 60.60 -28.91
N LEU A 253 -25.61 60.54 -29.08
CA LEU A 253 -24.82 61.65 -29.57
C LEU A 253 -25.22 62.04 -31.00
N GLU A 254 -25.43 61.06 -31.89
CA GLU A 254 -25.91 61.30 -33.25
C GLU A 254 -27.30 61.94 -33.26
N GLN A 255 -28.22 61.43 -32.45
CA GLN A 255 -29.56 62.01 -32.29
C GLN A 255 -29.50 63.45 -31.77
N LEU A 256 -28.62 63.72 -30.80
CA LEU A 256 -28.41 65.05 -30.26
C LEU A 256 -27.89 66.01 -31.34
N HIS A 257 -26.93 65.58 -32.15
CA HIS A 257 -26.42 66.38 -33.27
C HIS A 257 -27.50 66.69 -34.31
N LEU A 258 -28.31 65.71 -34.68
CA LEU A 258 -29.43 65.92 -35.60
C LEU A 258 -30.44 66.94 -35.06
N VAL A 259 -30.78 66.83 -33.76
CA VAL A 259 -31.69 67.77 -33.11
C VAL A 259 -31.09 69.17 -33.05
N GLN A 260 -29.78 69.29 -32.76
CA GLN A 260 -29.07 70.58 -32.79
C GLN A 260 -29.13 71.21 -34.17
N GLU A 261 -28.81 70.47 -35.23
CA GLU A 261 -28.85 70.96 -36.62
C GLU A 261 -30.25 71.42 -37.00
N LYS A 262 -31.29 70.63 -36.68
CA LYS A 262 -32.69 71.01 -36.93
C LYS A 262 -33.09 72.26 -36.15
N LEU A 263 -32.63 72.40 -34.91
CA LEU A 263 -32.89 73.59 -34.11
C LEU A 263 -32.23 74.82 -34.73
N GLU A 264 -30.97 74.71 -35.16
CA GLU A 264 -30.23 75.78 -35.84
C GLU A 264 -30.90 76.19 -37.15
N GLU A 265 -31.34 75.23 -37.96
CA GLU A 265 -32.11 75.48 -39.19
C GLU A 265 -33.36 76.30 -38.88
N THR A 266 -34.17 75.89 -37.89
CA THR A 266 -35.39 76.62 -37.52
C THR A 266 -35.08 78.01 -36.96
N HIS A 267 -33.97 78.17 -36.24
CA HIS A 267 -33.55 79.46 -35.70
C HIS A 267 -33.12 80.40 -36.83
N LEU A 268 -32.31 79.91 -37.77
CA LEU A 268 -31.90 80.66 -38.96
C LEU A 268 -33.10 81.01 -39.84
N GLU A 269 -34.06 80.11 -40.00
CA GLU A 269 -35.30 80.38 -40.73
C GLU A 269 -36.11 81.48 -40.04
N LYS A 270 -36.31 81.40 -38.73
CA LYS A 270 -36.96 82.47 -37.94
C LYS A 270 -36.24 83.80 -38.09
N GLN A 271 -34.91 83.81 -38.04
CA GLN A 271 -34.11 85.02 -38.23
C GLN A 271 -34.27 85.58 -39.65
N ARG A 272 -34.25 84.71 -40.68
CA ARG A 272 -34.50 85.10 -42.07
C ARG A 272 -35.90 85.69 -42.25
N LEU A 273 -36.92 85.10 -41.62
CA LEU A 273 -38.29 85.60 -41.64
C LEU A 273 -38.40 86.96 -40.94
N ALA A 274 -37.74 87.13 -39.79
CA ALA A 274 -37.68 88.39 -39.07
C ALA A 274 -36.94 89.49 -39.84
N ALA A 275 -35.92 89.14 -40.63
CA ALA A 275 -35.17 90.07 -41.48
C ALA A 275 -35.92 90.48 -42.76
N ARG A 276 -37.04 89.84 -43.12
CA ARG A 276 -37.83 90.24 -44.29
C ARG A 276 -38.46 91.61 -44.03
N PRO A 277 -38.36 92.56 -44.99
CA PRO A 277 -38.98 93.87 -44.84
C PRO A 277 -40.51 93.71 -44.73
N VAL A 278 -41.08 94.26 -43.67
CA VAL A 278 -42.54 94.23 -43.47
C VAL A 278 -43.14 95.41 -44.23
N TYR A 279 -43.94 95.11 -45.25
CA TYR A 279 -44.63 96.13 -46.04
C TYR A 279 -45.99 96.48 -45.41
N TYR A 280 -46.22 97.79 -45.24
CA TYR A 280 -47.47 98.39 -44.78
C TYR A 280 -47.97 99.40 -45.81
N GLY A 281 -49.27 99.71 -45.82
CA GLY A 281 -49.89 100.69 -46.72
C GLY A 281 -50.59 100.07 -47.94
N ALA A 282 -50.97 98.80 -47.89
CA ALA A 282 -51.80 98.17 -48.91
C ALA A 282 -53.10 98.95 -49.15
N ALA A 283 -53.72 99.45 -48.08
CA ALA A 283 -54.92 100.28 -48.16
C ALA A 283 -54.68 101.60 -48.92
N GLU A 284 -53.55 102.28 -48.66
CA GLU A 284 -53.18 103.52 -49.33
C GLU A 284 -52.87 103.29 -50.82
N ARG A 285 -52.26 102.14 -51.16
CA ARG A 285 -52.04 101.76 -52.56
C ARG A 285 -53.35 101.66 -53.34
N VAL A 286 -54.36 101.02 -52.76
CA VAL A 286 -55.69 100.89 -53.37
C VAL A 286 -56.39 102.24 -53.46
N LYS A 287 -56.21 103.15 -52.50
CA LYS A 287 -56.71 104.53 -52.61
C LYS A 287 -56.05 105.31 -53.74
N ASN A 288 -54.80 105.01 -54.08
CA ASN A 288 -54.10 105.62 -55.22
C ASN A 288 -54.49 105.01 -56.56
N GLU A 289 -55.24 103.91 -56.58
CA GLU A 289 -55.78 103.36 -57.81
C GLU A 289 -56.79 104.30 -58.47
N LEU A 290 -56.83 104.22 -59.80
CA LEU A 290 -57.72 104.98 -60.65
C LEU A 290 -59.20 104.98 -60.20
N PRO A 291 -59.85 103.82 -59.91
CA PRO A 291 -61.24 103.80 -59.45
C PRO A 291 -61.48 104.63 -58.18
N TYR A 292 -60.63 104.52 -57.16
CA TYR A 292 -60.83 105.27 -55.91
C TYR A 292 -60.70 106.78 -56.15
N GLN A 293 -59.65 107.21 -56.85
CA GLN A 293 -59.39 108.62 -57.13
C GLN A 293 -60.51 109.24 -57.98
N LEU A 294 -60.99 108.50 -58.99
CA LEU A 294 -62.15 108.91 -59.78
C LEU A 294 -63.34 109.16 -58.88
N GLY A 295 -63.84 108.16 -58.13
CA GLY A 295 -65.02 108.37 -57.30
C GLY A 295 -64.83 109.40 -56.19
N ALA A 296 -63.61 109.56 -55.63
CA ALA A 296 -63.32 110.62 -54.68
C ALA A 296 -63.48 112.01 -55.30
N THR A 297 -62.99 112.20 -56.53
CA THR A 297 -63.17 113.46 -57.28
C THR A 297 -64.63 113.69 -57.65
N MET A 298 -65.38 112.61 -57.93
CA MET A 298 -66.82 112.71 -58.17
C MET A 298 -67.59 113.20 -56.94
N ILE A 299 -67.29 112.63 -55.77
CA ILE A 299 -67.88 113.05 -54.50
C ILE A 299 -67.51 114.51 -54.21
N TYR A 300 -66.26 114.90 -54.42
CA TYR A 300 -65.80 116.27 -54.19
C TYR A 300 -66.59 117.29 -55.01
N CYS A 301 -66.67 117.11 -56.32
CA CYS A 301 -67.37 118.06 -57.19
C CYS A 301 -68.91 117.97 -57.09
N SER A 302 -69.47 116.86 -56.58
CA SER A 302 -70.92 116.72 -56.36
C SER A 302 -71.49 117.69 -55.30
N LYS A 303 -70.63 118.26 -54.45
CA LYS A 303 -71.04 119.18 -53.39
C LYS A 303 -71.35 120.60 -53.88
N SER A 304 -70.96 120.95 -55.11
CA SER A 304 -71.16 122.27 -55.70
C SER A 304 -71.89 122.17 -57.04
N ILE A 305 -72.91 123.01 -57.25
CA ILE A 305 -73.68 123.08 -58.50
C ILE A 305 -72.75 123.40 -59.68
N GLY A 306 -71.83 124.36 -59.50
CA GLY A 306 -70.80 124.68 -60.50
C GLY A 306 -69.71 123.59 -60.63
N GLY A 307 -69.55 122.75 -59.60
CA GLY A 307 -68.68 121.58 -59.64
C GLY A 307 -69.20 120.49 -60.58
N CYS A 308 -70.51 120.24 -60.60
CA CYS A 308 -71.15 119.26 -61.47
C CYS A 308 -70.94 119.55 -62.97
N PHE A 309 -70.93 120.82 -63.39
CA PHE A 309 -70.62 121.19 -64.78
C PHE A 309 -69.14 121.00 -65.13
N LYS A 310 -68.23 121.24 -64.18
CA LYS A 310 -66.77 121.09 -64.35
C LYS A 310 -66.28 119.65 -64.18
N MET A 311 -67.16 118.74 -63.75
CA MET A 311 -66.85 117.34 -63.42
C MET A 311 -66.20 116.53 -64.53
N PRO A 312 -66.72 116.52 -65.78
CA PRO A 312 -66.12 115.73 -66.84
C PRO A 312 -64.65 116.08 -67.08
N PHE A 313 -64.31 117.37 -67.04
CA PHE A 313 -62.93 117.86 -67.20
C PHE A 313 -62.05 117.53 -65.99
N ALA A 314 -62.58 117.62 -64.77
CA ALA A 314 -61.87 117.23 -63.56
C ALA A 314 -61.51 115.74 -63.56
N LEU A 315 -62.44 114.88 -64.01
CA LEU A 315 -62.22 113.44 -64.14
C LEU A 315 -61.11 113.14 -65.16
N ILE A 316 -61.15 113.76 -66.36
CA ILE A 316 -60.08 113.61 -67.36
C ILE A 316 -58.71 114.06 -66.83
N ARG A 317 -58.68 115.12 -66.00
CA ARG A 317 -57.43 115.56 -65.36
C ARG A 317 -56.93 114.50 -64.37
N THR A 318 -57.81 113.96 -63.53
CA THR A 318 -57.45 112.97 -62.51
C THR A 318 -56.98 111.65 -63.12
N THR A 319 -57.59 111.20 -64.22
CA THR A 319 -57.13 109.99 -64.93
C THR A 319 -55.72 110.16 -65.47
N LYS A 320 -55.42 111.31 -66.09
CA LYS A 320 -54.07 111.62 -66.61
C LYS A 320 -53.04 111.71 -65.49
N LEU A 321 -53.39 112.35 -64.36
CA LEU A 321 -52.48 112.47 -63.21
C LEU A 321 -52.20 111.12 -62.56
N THR A 322 -53.23 110.31 -62.32
CA THR A 322 -53.08 108.97 -61.73
C THR A 322 -52.32 108.03 -62.67
N ALA A 323 -52.54 108.10 -63.98
CA ALA A 323 -51.79 107.31 -64.96
C ALA A 323 -50.29 107.66 -64.99
N LYS A 324 -49.92 108.94 -64.78
CA LYS A 324 -48.51 109.35 -64.63
C LYS A 324 -47.90 108.79 -63.34
N ARG A 325 -48.57 108.97 -62.20
CA ARG A 325 -48.11 108.45 -60.90
C ARG A 325 -48.01 106.93 -60.86
N GLN A 326 -48.94 106.22 -61.51
CA GLN A 326 -48.89 104.76 -61.60
C GLN A 326 -47.69 104.28 -62.42
N LYS A 327 -47.30 104.98 -63.49
CA LYS A 327 -46.08 104.64 -64.24
C LYS A 327 -44.81 104.85 -63.40
N GLU A 328 -44.78 105.89 -62.58
CA GLU A 328 -43.68 106.16 -61.65
C GLU A 328 -43.62 105.13 -60.51
N GLN A 329 -44.77 104.70 -59.98
CA GLN A 329 -44.85 103.74 -58.85
C GLN A 329 -44.81 102.26 -59.27
N ALA A 330 -45.03 101.93 -60.55
CA ALA A 330 -45.12 100.55 -61.03
C ALA A 330 -43.78 99.79 -61.01
N GLN A 331 -42.65 100.48 -60.94
CA GLN A 331 -41.33 99.84 -61.03
C GLN A 331 -40.77 99.35 -59.68
N GLU A 332 -41.35 99.72 -58.53
CA GLU A 332 -40.67 99.54 -57.23
C GLU A 332 -41.49 98.81 -56.14
N LEU A 333 -42.79 98.53 -56.35
CA LEU A 333 -43.66 98.03 -55.27
C LEU A 333 -43.98 96.53 -55.38
N PRO A 334 -43.78 95.73 -54.31
CA PRO A 334 -44.07 94.30 -54.31
C PRO A 334 -45.58 94.04 -54.50
N PRO A 335 -46.01 92.86 -54.95
CA PRO A 335 -47.43 92.52 -55.04
C PRO A 335 -48.19 92.71 -53.72
N VAL A 336 -49.48 93.03 -53.84
CA VAL A 336 -50.32 93.47 -52.72
C VAL A 336 -50.49 92.40 -51.62
N HIS A 337 -50.33 91.12 -51.93
CA HIS A 337 -50.43 90.03 -50.94
C HIS A 337 -49.22 89.94 -49.99
N PHE A 338 -48.08 90.58 -50.32
CA PHE A 338 -46.90 90.62 -49.44
C PHE A 338 -47.01 91.67 -48.33
N TYR A 339 -48.10 92.44 -48.30
CA TYR A 339 -48.33 93.46 -47.29
C TYR A 339 -49.05 92.86 -46.08
N ASN A 340 -48.60 93.25 -44.88
CA ASN A 340 -49.19 92.76 -43.64
C ASN A 340 -50.62 93.30 -43.43
N ASP A 341 -50.91 94.49 -43.98
CA ASP A 341 -52.23 95.14 -43.96
C ASP A 341 -53.10 94.80 -45.19
N ALA A 342 -52.81 93.71 -45.90
CA ALA A 342 -53.62 93.31 -47.06
C ALA A 342 -55.11 93.13 -46.72
N ALA A 343 -55.45 92.77 -45.48
CA ALA A 343 -56.83 92.69 -45.02
C ALA A 343 -57.58 94.04 -45.14
N ASP A 344 -56.88 95.18 -45.01
CA ASP A 344 -57.48 96.53 -45.03
C ASP A 344 -57.90 96.97 -46.44
N ILE A 345 -57.40 96.32 -47.50
CA ILE A 345 -57.84 96.52 -48.88
C ILE A 345 -59.35 96.32 -49.00
N ASN A 346 -59.85 95.27 -48.36
CA ASN A 346 -61.27 94.94 -48.38
C ASN A 346 -62.12 96.07 -47.78
N ARG A 347 -61.57 96.84 -46.83
CA ARG A 347 -62.25 98.02 -46.26
C ARG A 347 -62.30 99.17 -47.27
N VAL A 348 -61.21 99.40 -48.01
CA VAL A 348 -61.14 100.45 -49.05
C VAL A 348 -62.05 100.14 -50.24
N HIS A 349 -62.10 98.87 -50.70
CA HIS A 349 -63.01 98.45 -51.77
C HIS A 349 -64.49 98.67 -51.44
N LYS A 350 -64.84 98.58 -50.15
CA LYS A 350 -66.20 98.86 -49.67
C LYS A 350 -66.51 100.37 -49.61
N HIS A 351 -65.52 101.26 -49.70
CA HIS A 351 -65.75 102.70 -49.62
C HIS A 351 -66.53 103.22 -50.84
N LEU A 352 -67.40 104.21 -50.61
CA LEU A 352 -68.24 104.80 -51.65
C LEU A 352 -67.42 105.30 -52.85
N SER A 353 -66.29 105.96 -52.59
CA SER A 353 -65.39 106.44 -53.65
C SER A 353 -64.93 105.32 -54.58
N TYR A 354 -64.56 104.15 -54.04
CA TYR A 354 -64.11 103.04 -54.86
C TYR A 354 -65.25 102.47 -55.71
N GLN A 355 -66.41 102.20 -55.09
CA GLN A 355 -67.59 101.66 -55.78
C GLN A 355 -68.10 102.59 -56.89
N LEU A 356 -68.09 103.90 -56.63
CA LEU A 356 -68.54 104.92 -57.57
C LEU A 356 -67.60 105.01 -58.78
N GLY A 357 -66.29 105.07 -58.54
CA GLY A 357 -65.32 105.14 -59.63
C GLY A 357 -65.20 103.83 -60.42
N GLN A 358 -65.37 102.67 -59.78
CA GLN A 358 -65.46 101.38 -60.47
C GLN A 358 -66.70 101.32 -61.39
N SER A 359 -67.86 101.74 -60.87
CA SER A 359 -69.11 101.82 -61.65
C SER A 359 -68.96 102.79 -62.82
N PHE A 360 -68.28 103.92 -62.60
CA PHE A 360 -67.97 104.90 -63.62
C PHE A 360 -67.07 104.32 -64.72
N LEU A 361 -65.96 103.65 -64.38
CA LEU A 361 -65.07 103.00 -65.35
C LEU A 361 -65.80 101.97 -66.23
N VAL A 362 -66.69 101.17 -65.63
CA VAL A 362 -67.51 100.19 -66.37
C VAL A 362 -68.47 100.88 -67.36
N CYS A 363 -69.02 102.03 -66.99
CA CYS A 363 -69.93 102.80 -67.85
C CYS A 363 -69.17 103.54 -68.96
N VAL A 364 -68.00 104.11 -68.67
CA VAL A 364 -67.17 104.82 -69.65
C VAL A 364 -66.62 103.89 -70.72
N ARG A 365 -66.36 102.62 -70.38
CA ARG A 365 -65.90 101.62 -71.36
C ARG A 365 -66.97 101.23 -72.40
N ASN A 366 -68.25 101.50 -72.13
CA ASN A 366 -69.36 101.12 -73.01
C ASN A 366 -70.12 102.37 -73.50
N PRO A 367 -70.10 102.70 -74.80
CA PRO A 367 -70.67 103.96 -75.31
C PRO A 367 -72.18 104.09 -75.03
N LEU A 368 -72.93 102.99 -75.10
CA LEU A 368 -74.36 102.96 -74.81
C LEU A 368 -74.69 103.20 -73.32
N LYS A 369 -73.81 102.76 -72.41
CA LYS A 369 -74.00 102.94 -70.97
C LYS A 369 -73.59 104.34 -70.50
N TRP A 370 -72.84 105.08 -71.33
CA TRP A 370 -72.39 106.43 -71.02
C TRP A 370 -73.58 107.40 -70.82
N ILE A 371 -74.62 107.27 -71.64
CA ILE A 371 -75.84 108.10 -71.55
C ILE A 371 -76.56 107.89 -70.21
N PHE A 372 -76.52 106.66 -69.66
CA PHE A 372 -77.13 106.33 -68.38
C PHE A 372 -76.21 106.52 -67.17
N THR A 373 -74.99 107.03 -67.36
CA THR A 373 -74.02 107.25 -66.28
C THR A 373 -74.58 108.02 -65.08
N PRO A 374 -75.25 109.19 -65.20
CA PRO A 374 -75.72 109.90 -64.03
C PRO A 374 -76.73 109.09 -63.22
N PHE A 375 -77.57 108.29 -63.88
CA PHE A 375 -78.55 107.43 -63.22
C PHE A 375 -77.89 106.24 -62.50
N VAL A 376 -76.95 105.57 -63.17
CA VAL A 376 -76.21 104.45 -62.57
C VAL A 376 -75.43 104.90 -61.35
N LEU A 377 -74.77 106.05 -61.41
CA LEU A 377 -74.00 106.60 -60.31
C LEU A 377 -74.89 107.10 -59.15
N ALA A 378 -76.04 107.70 -59.45
CA ALA A 378 -77.01 108.04 -58.42
C ALA A 378 -77.56 106.78 -57.73
N ASN A 379 -77.78 105.69 -58.48
CA ASN A 379 -78.22 104.42 -57.94
C ASN A 379 -77.15 103.79 -57.03
N THR A 380 -75.87 103.78 -57.42
CA THR A 380 -74.79 103.22 -56.58
C THR A 380 -74.61 104.01 -55.27
N ALA A 381 -74.71 105.34 -55.31
CA ALA A 381 -74.70 106.18 -54.11
C ALA A 381 -75.90 105.90 -53.18
N ARG A 382 -77.10 105.71 -53.75
CA ARG A 382 -78.30 105.32 -52.98
C ARG A 382 -78.16 103.93 -52.38
N GLN A 383 -77.66 102.96 -53.14
CA GLN A 383 -77.42 101.59 -52.67
C GLN A 383 -76.41 101.56 -51.53
N PHE A 384 -75.32 102.31 -51.63
CA PHE A 384 -74.36 102.46 -50.55
C PHE A 384 -75.00 103.02 -49.28
N LYS A 385 -75.84 104.06 -49.38
CA LYS A 385 -76.57 104.62 -48.23
C LYS A 385 -77.52 103.59 -47.59
N ARG A 386 -78.23 102.81 -48.41
CA ARG A 386 -79.11 101.72 -47.92
C ARG A 386 -78.31 100.62 -47.23
N ASN A 387 -77.15 100.23 -47.78
CA ASN A 387 -76.30 99.20 -47.21
C ASN A 387 -75.63 99.66 -45.91
N LYS A 388 -75.23 100.94 -45.80
CA LYS A 388 -74.72 101.51 -44.54
C LYS A 388 -75.76 101.47 -43.42
N ASN A 389 -77.02 101.77 -43.74
CA ASN A 389 -78.11 101.73 -42.75
C ASN A 389 -78.48 100.30 -42.31
N LYS A 390 -78.15 99.28 -43.10
CA LYS A 390 -78.39 97.86 -42.77
C LYS A 390 -77.29 97.21 -41.92
N VAL A 391 -76.10 97.81 -41.85
CA VAL A 391 -74.95 97.28 -41.07
C VAL A 391 -74.86 97.95 -39.69
N ALA A 392 -75.64 99.01 -39.45
CA ALA A 392 -75.72 99.74 -38.17
C ALA A 392 -76.89 99.30 -37.27
N VAL A 393 -77.66 98.31 -37.72
CA VAL A 393 -78.68 97.55 -36.98
C VAL A 393 -78.14 96.14 -36.84
#